data_AF-A0A1F6R9Y0-F1
#
_entry.id   AF-A0A1F6R9Y0-F1
#
_cell.length_a   1.000
_cell.length_b   1.000
_cell.length_c   1.000
_cell.angle_alpha   90.00
_cell.angle_beta   90.00
_cell.angle_gamma   90.00
#
_symmetry.space_group_name_H-M   'P 1'
#
loop_
_entity.id
_entity.type
_entity.pdbx_description
1 polymer ?
#
loop_
_entity_poly.entity_id
_entity_poly.type
_entity_poly.pdbx_seq_one_letter_code
_entity_poly.pdbx_strand_id
1 'polypeptide(L)'
;MRFENHSLPPEKRQNKLETKIEPGPEKQIEDVLAAIDNIELEAESTNDPIQLKLLEQRKNYAKAKIGSLFEKINLYMNRISEQKKLKIEKDYYDQKTYLDMLKEVDASRSASHNALISELHSVIRFIANNFAIINKQSIEKWEEDQEERGIPVLRVTRINLSKNILCPDKINLQDRDHIAAWAGDIYHSTGTLRKEPLSKK
;
A
#
# COMPACT_ATOMS: atom_id res chain seq x y z
N MET A 1 8.20 -15.27 -69.16
CA MET A 1 8.60 -14.60 -67.91
C MET A 1 7.85 -15.29 -66.77
N ARG A 2 8.56 -16.02 -65.91
CA ARG A 2 8.02 -16.73 -64.75
C ARG A 2 8.59 -16.04 -63.50
N PHE A 3 7.71 -15.62 -62.60
CA PHE A 3 8.09 -14.95 -61.36
C PHE A 3 8.54 -16.00 -60.33
N GLU A 4 9.72 -15.78 -59.76
CA GLU A 4 10.31 -16.60 -58.72
C GLU A 4 9.61 -16.36 -57.38
N ASN A 5 9.19 -17.46 -56.74
CA ASN A 5 8.70 -17.47 -55.37
C ASN A 5 9.88 -17.33 -54.41
N HIS A 6 10.08 -16.13 -53.84
CA HIS A 6 10.90 -15.97 -52.65
C HIS A 6 10.04 -16.18 -51.40
N SER A 7 10.12 -17.38 -50.84
CA SER A 7 9.67 -17.68 -49.48
C SER A 7 10.65 -17.07 -48.49
N LEU A 8 10.23 -16.02 -47.78
CA LEU A 8 10.94 -15.53 -46.59
C LEU A 8 10.70 -16.49 -45.40
N PRO A 9 11.73 -16.79 -44.58
CA PRO A 9 11.58 -17.66 -43.43
C PRO A 9 10.81 -16.96 -42.29
N PRO A 10 10.02 -17.72 -41.48
CA PRO A 10 9.23 -17.13 -40.41
C PRO A 10 10.09 -16.99 -39.14
N GLU A 11 10.93 -15.96 -39.08
CA GLU A 11 11.43 -15.48 -37.78
C GLU A 11 10.32 -14.66 -37.10
N LYS A 12 9.29 -15.37 -36.63
CA LYS A 12 8.37 -14.82 -35.64
C LYS A 12 9.13 -14.69 -34.34
N ARG A 13 9.64 -13.48 -34.13
CA ARG A 13 9.97 -12.84 -32.86
C ARG A 13 9.13 -13.44 -31.73
N GLN A 14 9.68 -14.43 -31.04
CA GLN A 14 9.26 -14.72 -29.67
C GLN A 14 9.88 -13.63 -28.80
N ASN A 15 9.27 -12.44 -28.80
CA ASN A 15 9.30 -11.60 -27.62
C ASN A 15 8.54 -12.40 -26.57
N LYS A 16 9.29 -13.24 -25.86
CA LYS A 16 8.89 -13.80 -24.58
C LYS A 16 8.57 -12.58 -23.73
N LEU A 17 7.28 -12.23 -23.64
CA LEU A 17 6.81 -11.37 -22.56
C LEU A 17 7.21 -12.12 -21.30
N GLU A 18 8.35 -11.75 -20.73
CA GLU A 18 8.61 -11.99 -19.33
C GLU A 18 7.51 -11.25 -18.59
N THR A 19 6.40 -11.95 -18.34
CA THR A 19 5.45 -11.55 -17.32
C THR A 19 6.24 -11.56 -16.02
N LYS A 20 6.85 -10.43 -15.69
CA LYS A 20 7.31 -10.14 -14.34
C LYS A 20 6.09 -10.38 -13.47
N ILE A 21 6.10 -11.49 -12.75
CA ILE A 21 5.10 -11.78 -11.74
C ILE A 21 5.26 -10.64 -10.74
N GLU A 22 4.29 -9.73 -10.72
CA GLU A 22 4.27 -8.64 -9.74
C GLU A 22 4.36 -9.30 -8.36
N PRO A 23 5.28 -8.84 -7.49
CA PRO A 23 5.35 -9.37 -6.14
C PRO A 23 3.98 -9.23 -5.48
N GLY A 24 3.59 -10.23 -4.68
CA GLY A 24 2.36 -10.17 -3.91
C GLY A 24 2.33 -8.91 -3.02
N PRO A 25 1.14 -8.42 -2.64
CA PRO A 25 1.00 -7.15 -1.93
C PRO A 25 1.74 -7.11 -0.58
N GLU A 26 1.96 -8.25 0.07
CA GLU A 26 2.82 -8.37 1.25
C GLU A 26 4.28 -8.01 0.96
N LYS A 27 4.87 -8.65 -0.06
CA LYS A 27 6.26 -8.41 -0.45
C LYS A 27 6.48 -6.96 -0.86
N GLN A 28 5.48 -6.33 -1.48
CA GLN A 28 5.54 -4.89 -1.76
C GLN A 28 5.63 -4.06 -0.48
N ILE A 29 4.88 -4.39 0.57
CA ILE A 29 4.94 -3.67 1.85
C ILE A 29 6.27 -3.94 2.56
N GLU A 30 6.78 -5.17 2.52
CA GLU A 30 8.10 -5.53 3.05
C GLU A 30 9.22 -4.76 2.35
N ASP A 31 9.18 -4.69 1.01
CA ASP A 31 10.14 -3.95 0.20
C ASP A 31 10.12 -2.46 0.57
N VAL A 32 8.95 -1.87 0.83
CA VAL A 32 8.81 -0.48 1.28
C VAL A 32 9.36 -0.28 2.69
N LEU A 33 9.10 -1.20 3.62
CA LEU A 33 9.65 -1.13 4.97
C LEU A 33 11.19 -1.22 4.96
N ALA A 34 11.74 -2.14 4.17
CA ALA A 34 13.18 -2.26 3.96
C ALA A 34 13.76 -1.01 3.30
N ALA A 35 13.06 -0.43 2.31
CA ALA A 35 13.47 0.81 1.69
C ALA A 35 13.50 1.98 2.68
N ILE A 36 12.51 2.08 3.58
CA ILE A 36 12.47 3.08 4.66
C ILE A 36 13.64 2.90 5.62
N ASP A 37 14.00 1.66 5.97
CA ASP A 37 15.11 1.39 6.87
C ASP A 37 16.46 1.81 6.32
N ASN A 38 16.65 1.63 5.02
CA ASN A 38 17.88 1.99 4.32
C ASN A 38 17.97 3.47 3.93
N ILE A 39 17.03 4.32 4.35
CA ILE A 39 17.12 5.77 4.07
C ILE A 39 18.27 6.37 4.86
N GLU A 40 19.11 7.10 4.16
CA GLU A 40 20.26 7.81 4.71
C GLU A 40 20.08 9.32 4.56
N LEU A 41 20.74 10.06 5.44
CA LEU A 41 20.85 11.51 5.31
C LEU A 41 21.67 11.88 4.07
N GLU A 42 21.49 13.09 3.56
CA GLU A 42 22.43 13.65 2.58
C GLU A 42 23.82 13.81 3.22
N ALA A 43 24.88 13.71 2.42
CA ALA A 43 26.27 13.72 2.89
C ALA A 43 26.58 14.89 3.85
N GLU A 44 26.04 16.08 3.56
CA GLU A 44 26.20 17.31 4.33
C GLU A 44 25.57 17.26 5.73
N SER A 45 24.55 16.41 5.92
CA SER A 45 23.76 16.31 7.16
C SER A 45 24.12 15.08 8.01
N THR A 46 24.99 14.19 7.53
CA THR A 46 25.32 12.90 8.18
C THR A 46 25.80 13.04 9.63
N ASN A 47 26.48 14.13 9.94
CA ASN A 47 27.03 14.39 11.28
C ASN A 47 26.17 15.33 12.13
N ASP A 48 25.00 15.77 11.64
CA ASP A 48 24.08 16.62 12.40
C ASP A 48 23.20 15.76 13.33
N PRO A 49 23.36 15.86 14.67
CA PRO A 49 22.58 15.09 15.62
C PRO A 49 21.07 15.35 15.53
N ILE A 50 20.67 16.55 15.11
CA ILE A 50 19.25 16.93 14.96
C ILE A 50 18.66 16.20 13.76
N GLN A 51 19.36 16.19 12.62
CA GLN A 51 18.94 15.48 11.41
C GLN A 51 18.89 13.96 11.64
N LEU A 52 19.86 13.38 12.34
CA LEU A 52 19.86 11.97 12.71
C LEU A 52 18.64 11.60 13.56
N LYS A 53 18.34 12.40 14.60
CA LYS A 53 17.17 12.19 15.44
C LYS A 53 15.88 12.34 14.65
N LEU A 54 15.81 13.34 13.76
CA LEU A 54 14.64 13.59 12.92
C LEU A 54 14.41 12.42 11.95
N LEU A 55 15.47 11.90 11.33
CA LEU A 55 15.39 10.74 10.44
C LEU A 55 14.77 9.54 11.16
N GLU A 56 15.32 9.18 12.32
CA GLU A 56 14.80 8.07 13.12
C GLU A 56 13.35 8.28 13.55
N GLN A 57 12.97 9.50 13.94
CA GLN A 57 11.58 9.83 14.25
C GLN A 57 10.66 9.64 13.04
N ARG A 58 11.08 10.11 11.85
CA ARG A 58 10.29 9.99 10.62
C ARG A 58 10.18 8.55 10.14
N LYS A 59 11.27 7.75 10.22
CA LYS A 59 11.26 6.30 9.93
C LYS A 59 10.28 5.56 10.83
N ASN A 60 10.40 5.76 12.15
CA ASN A 60 9.52 5.13 13.12
C ASN A 60 8.05 5.53 12.94
N TYR A 61 7.79 6.80 12.63
CA TYR A 61 6.44 7.27 12.35
C TYR A 61 5.86 6.71 11.05
N ALA A 62 6.68 6.53 10.00
CA ALA A 62 6.27 5.86 8.77
C ALA A 62 5.86 4.40 9.02
N LYS A 63 6.68 3.67 9.78
CA LYS A 63 6.39 2.29 10.19
C LYS A 63 5.13 2.21 11.02
N ALA A 64 4.94 3.12 11.97
CA ALA A 64 3.72 3.19 12.79
C ALA A 64 2.48 3.44 11.92
N LYS A 65 2.58 4.30 10.90
CA LYS A 65 1.51 4.53 9.92
C LYS A 65 1.19 3.28 9.10
N ILE A 66 2.21 2.56 8.62
CA ILE A 66 2.01 1.26 7.94
C ILE A 66 1.35 0.25 8.91
N GLY A 67 1.73 0.25 10.19
CA GLY A 67 1.06 -0.52 11.25
C GLY A 67 -0.43 -0.18 11.38
N SER A 68 -0.77 1.10 11.48
CA SER A 68 -2.16 1.61 11.51
C SER A 68 -2.96 1.18 10.28
N LEU A 69 -2.34 1.17 9.10
CA LEU A 69 -2.96 0.67 7.87
C LEU A 69 -3.39 -0.79 8.01
N PHE A 70 -2.58 -1.66 8.62
CA PHE A 70 -2.96 -3.05 8.89
C PHE A 70 -4.16 -3.16 9.84
N GLU A 71 -4.27 -2.27 10.83
CA GLU A 71 -5.45 -2.24 11.70
C GLU A 71 -6.73 -1.90 10.92
N LYS A 72 -6.64 -0.97 9.94
CA LYS A 72 -7.77 -0.64 9.06
C LYS A 72 -8.11 -1.79 8.10
N ILE A 73 -7.11 -2.50 7.59
CA ILE A 73 -7.30 -3.71 6.78
C ILE A 73 -8.06 -4.76 7.60
N ASN A 74 -7.60 -5.07 8.82
CA ASN A 74 -8.24 -6.02 9.72
C ASN A 74 -9.70 -5.64 10.01
N LEU A 75 -9.95 -4.37 10.33
CA LEU A 75 -11.30 -3.87 10.58
C LEU A 75 -12.21 -4.06 9.35
N TYR A 76 -11.71 -3.71 8.16
CA TYR A 76 -12.47 -3.84 6.92
C TYR A 76 -12.80 -5.31 6.59
N MET A 77 -11.82 -6.21 6.76
CA MET A 77 -12.01 -7.66 6.53
C MET A 77 -12.99 -8.28 7.53
N ASN A 78 -13.01 -7.80 8.78
CA ASN A 78 -14.01 -8.20 9.75
C ASN A 78 -15.42 -7.77 9.31
N ARG A 79 -15.60 -6.54 8.81
CA ARG A 79 -16.91 -6.09 8.29
C ARG A 79 -17.38 -6.86 7.07
N ILE A 80 -16.47 -7.26 6.17
CA ILE A 80 -16.79 -8.16 5.06
C ILE A 80 -17.26 -9.52 5.59
N SER A 81 -16.58 -10.05 6.60
CA SER A 81 -16.92 -11.36 7.19
C SER A 81 -18.26 -11.34 7.91
N GLU A 82 -18.58 -10.27 8.64
CA GLU A 82 -19.90 -10.03 9.24
C GLU A 82 -21.01 -10.03 8.18
N GLN A 83 -20.80 -9.33 7.06
CA GLN A 83 -21.76 -9.31 5.94
C GLN A 83 -21.95 -10.69 5.32
N LYS A 84 -20.87 -11.47 5.15
CA LYS A 84 -20.94 -12.85 4.65
C LYS A 84 -21.71 -13.76 5.61
N LYS A 85 -21.45 -13.65 6.91
CA LYS A 85 -22.14 -14.42 7.96
C LYS A 85 -23.64 -14.13 7.96
N LEU A 86 -24.04 -12.85 7.93
CA LEU A 86 -25.46 -12.47 7.87
C LEU A 86 -26.17 -13.03 6.63
N LYS A 87 -25.49 -13.06 5.47
CA LYS A 87 -26.06 -13.66 4.24
C LYS A 87 -26.28 -15.16 4.35
N ILE A 88 -25.41 -15.88 5.08
CA ILE A 88 -25.57 -17.31 5.38
C ILE A 88 -26.73 -17.53 6.35
N GLU A 89 -26.89 -16.63 7.32
CA GLU A 89 -27.92 -16.69 8.36
C GLU A 89 -29.28 -16.12 7.92
N LYS A 90 -29.45 -15.78 6.64
CA LYS A 90 -30.65 -15.14 6.08
C LYS A 90 -31.95 -15.82 6.51
N ASP A 91 -31.97 -17.16 6.47
CA ASP A 91 -33.19 -17.94 6.71
C ASP A 91 -33.60 -18.02 8.20
N TYR A 92 -32.77 -17.52 9.11
CA TYR A 92 -33.09 -17.44 10.55
C TYR A 92 -33.88 -16.19 10.95
N TYR A 93 -34.00 -15.21 10.05
CA TYR A 93 -34.63 -13.93 10.32
C TYR A 93 -35.87 -13.75 9.44
N ASP A 94 -36.87 -13.03 9.96
CA ASP A 94 -37.92 -12.52 9.09
C ASP A 94 -37.34 -11.49 8.10
N GLN A 95 -38.04 -11.31 6.98
CA GLN A 95 -37.55 -10.48 5.88
C GLN A 95 -37.23 -9.05 6.30
N LYS A 96 -38.02 -8.44 7.20
CA LYS A 96 -37.83 -7.05 7.62
C LYS A 96 -36.56 -6.95 8.47
N THR A 97 -36.45 -7.79 9.49
CA THR A 97 -35.27 -7.83 10.38
C THR A 97 -33.99 -8.09 9.59
N TYR A 98 -34.01 -9.03 8.65
CA TYR A 98 -32.85 -9.31 7.79
C TYR A 98 -32.42 -8.08 6.98
N LEU A 99 -33.36 -7.36 6.38
CA LEU A 99 -33.06 -6.17 5.57
C LEU A 99 -32.50 -5.02 6.41
N ASP A 100 -33.05 -4.80 7.61
CA ASP A 100 -32.56 -3.77 8.53
C ASP A 100 -31.12 -4.08 9.00
N MET A 101 -30.84 -5.33 9.38
CA MET A 101 -29.49 -5.78 9.74
C MET A 101 -28.51 -5.67 8.57
N LEU A 102 -28.94 -6.05 7.35
CA LEU A 102 -28.08 -5.98 6.16
C LEU A 102 -27.68 -4.53 5.85
N LYS A 103 -28.61 -3.59 6.02
CA LYS A 103 -28.37 -2.16 5.82
C LYS A 103 -27.35 -1.62 6.83
N GLU A 104 -27.47 -1.99 8.10
CA GLU A 104 -26.52 -1.59 9.14
C GLU A 104 -25.11 -2.13 8.88
N VAL A 105 -25.01 -3.42 8.55
CA VAL A 105 -23.73 -4.07 8.25
C VAL A 105 -23.08 -3.47 6.99
N ASP A 106 -23.86 -3.17 5.95
CA ASP A 106 -23.33 -2.54 4.74
C ASP A 106 -22.87 -1.08 4.97
N ALA A 107 -23.58 -0.33 5.84
CA ALA A 107 -23.15 0.99 6.25
C ALA A 107 -21.82 0.94 7.02
N SER A 108 -21.67 -0.01 7.95
CA SER A 108 -20.44 -0.25 8.70
C SER A 108 -19.27 -0.68 7.79
N ARG A 109 -19.53 -1.57 6.82
CA ARG A 109 -18.57 -1.96 5.78
C ARG A 109 -18.14 -0.75 4.93
N SER A 110 -19.08 0.09 4.53
CA SER A 110 -18.79 1.29 3.74
C SER A 110 -17.94 2.30 4.52
N ALA A 111 -18.23 2.50 5.81
CA ALA A 111 -17.45 3.37 6.67
C ALA A 111 -16.00 2.88 6.85
N SER A 112 -15.82 1.57 7.08
CA SER A 112 -14.48 0.96 7.22
C SER A 112 -13.69 0.97 5.91
N HIS A 113 -14.34 0.77 4.75
CA HIS A 113 -13.72 0.94 3.43
C HIS A 113 -13.15 2.36 3.24
N ASN A 114 -13.95 3.38 3.53
CA ASN A 114 -13.52 4.77 3.37
C ASN A 114 -12.40 5.14 4.35
N ALA A 115 -12.46 4.62 5.57
CA ALA A 115 -11.39 4.79 6.56
C ALA A 115 -10.07 4.13 6.08
N LEU A 116 -10.14 2.93 5.49
CA LEU A 116 -8.99 2.24 4.92
C LEU A 116 -8.35 3.05 3.78
N ILE A 117 -9.14 3.56 2.84
CA ILE A 117 -8.63 4.38 1.73
C ILE A 117 -8.00 5.68 2.25
N SER A 118 -8.66 6.34 3.21
CA SER A 118 -8.14 7.57 3.81
C SER A 118 -6.79 7.33 4.48
N GLU A 119 -6.67 6.24 5.25
CA GLU A 119 -5.40 5.86 5.89
C GLU A 119 -4.34 5.53 4.84
N LEU A 120 -4.67 4.75 3.82
CA LEU A 120 -3.76 4.42 2.72
C LEU A 120 -3.18 5.67 2.06
N HIS A 121 -4.03 6.63 1.69
CA HIS A 121 -3.59 7.90 1.12
C HIS A 121 -2.72 8.71 2.10
N SER A 122 -3.06 8.70 3.39
CA SER A 122 -2.29 9.36 4.45
C SER A 122 -0.88 8.77 4.57
N VAL A 123 -0.76 7.44 4.56
CA VAL A 123 0.53 6.75 4.63
C VAL A 123 1.36 7.01 3.37
N ILE A 124 0.77 6.85 2.18
CA ILE A 124 1.45 7.08 0.90
C ILE A 124 1.97 8.52 0.83
N ARG A 125 1.15 9.51 1.16
CA ARG A 125 1.55 10.93 1.16
C ARG A 125 2.68 11.19 2.13
N PHE A 126 2.61 10.61 3.32
CA PHE A 126 3.67 10.77 4.32
C PHE A 126 5.01 10.23 3.80
N ILE A 127 5.03 9.00 3.28
CA ILE A 127 6.24 8.38 2.73
C ILE A 127 6.75 9.18 1.53
N ALA A 128 5.87 9.55 0.60
CA ALA A 128 6.23 10.28 -0.60
C ALA A 128 6.92 11.61 -0.28
N ASN A 129 6.35 12.40 0.63
CA ASN A 129 6.89 13.72 0.95
C ASN A 129 8.24 13.64 1.69
N ASN A 130 8.41 12.67 2.60
CA ASN A 130 9.61 12.57 3.43
C ASN A 130 10.75 11.82 2.74
N PHE A 131 10.46 10.89 1.84
CA PHE A 131 11.44 9.89 1.41
C PHE A 131 11.52 9.68 -0.11
N ALA A 132 10.44 9.93 -0.85
CA ALA A 132 10.43 9.66 -2.28
C ALA A 132 11.08 10.79 -3.08
N ILE A 133 11.62 10.42 -4.24
CA ILE A 133 11.91 11.38 -5.32
C ILE A 133 10.57 11.91 -5.83
N ILE A 134 10.34 13.19 -5.58
CA ILE A 134 9.22 13.96 -6.12
C ILE A 134 9.78 15.12 -6.95
N ASN A 135 8.96 15.71 -7.82
CA ASN A 135 9.43 16.83 -8.65
C ASN A 135 9.88 18.00 -7.77
N LYS A 136 10.89 18.76 -8.23
CA LYS A 136 11.53 19.83 -7.45
C LYS A 136 10.54 20.85 -6.90
N GLN A 137 9.59 21.29 -7.72
CA GLN A 137 8.56 22.26 -7.33
C GLN A 137 7.67 21.76 -6.18
N SER A 138 7.34 20.47 -6.15
CA SER A 138 6.53 19.88 -5.08
C SER A 138 7.31 19.73 -3.78
N ILE A 139 8.63 19.47 -3.88
CA ILE A 139 9.53 19.45 -2.72
C ILE A 139 9.65 20.85 -2.15
N GLU A 140 10.04 21.83 -2.96
CA GLU A 140 10.24 23.22 -2.54
C GLU A 140 8.99 23.76 -1.85
N LYS A 141 7.81 23.58 -2.46
CA LYS A 141 6.55 23.98 -1.86
C LYS A 141 6.28 23.29 -0.52
N TRP A 142 6.58 21.99 -0.42
CA TRP A 142 6.40 21.26 0.83
C TRP A 142 7.39 21.73 1.91
N GLU A 143 8.63 22.04 1.56
CA GLU A 143 9.66 22.57 2.45
C GLU A 143 9.27 23.95 2.96
N GLU A 144 8.84 24.86 2.07
CA GLU A 144 8.25 26.16 2.43
C GLU A 144 7.08 25.98 3.41
N ASP A 145 6.13 25.09 3.11
CA ASP A 145 4.99 24.79 4.00
C ASP A 145 5.44 24.25 5.39
N GLN A 146 6.57 23.52 5.47
CA GLN A 146 7.11 23.04 6.75
C GLN A 146 7.78 24.18 7.53
N GLU A 147 8.56 25.01 6.85
CA GLU A 147 9.27 26.15 7.43
C GLU A 147 8.30 27.17 8.01
N GLU A 148 7.22 27.52 7.28
CA GLU A 148 6.15 28.40 7.76
C GLU A 148 5.49 27.90 9.05
N ARG A 149 5.47 26.57 9.26
CA ARG A 149 4.92 25.91 10.45
C ARG A 149 5.95 25.71 11.56
N GLY A 150 7.19 26.13 11.36
CA GLY A 150 8.31 25.89 12.27
C GLY A 150 8.67 24.41 12.41
N ILE A 151 8.35 23.59 11.40
CA ILE A 151 8.66 22.16 11.39
C ILE A 151 10.02 21.97 10.70
N PRO A 152 10.99 21.28 11.34
CA PRO A 152 12.29 21.06 10.73
C PRO A 152 12.17 20.17 9.49
N VAL A 153 12.83 20.59 8.41
CA VAL A 153 12.95 19.87 7.14
C VAL A 153 14.04 18.80 7.27
N LEU A 154 13.70 17.58 6.85
CA LEU A 154 14.61 16.43 6.85
C LEU A 154 15.37 16.38 5.52
N ARG A 155 16.70 16.33 5.58
CA ARG A 155 17.58 16.21 4.40
C ARG A 155 18.04 14.77 4.20
N VAL A 156 17.45 14.08 3.24
CA VAL A 156 17.73 12.66 2.96
C VAL A 156 18.05 12.40 1.51
N THR A 157 18.83 11.35 1.28
CA THR A 157 18.96 10.74 -0.04
C THR A 157 17.62 10.10 -0.41
N ARG A 158 16.83 10.82 -1.22
CA ARG A 158 15.48 10.40 -1.62
C ARG A 158 15.54 9.16 -2.52
N ILE A 159 14.60 8.24 -2.30
CA ILE A 159 14.53 6.96 -3.00
C ILE A 159 13.47 6.99 -4.11
N ASN A 160 13.70 6.23 -5.18
CA ASN A 160 12.71 6.07 -6.24
C ASN A 160 11.65 5.05 -5.80
N LEU A 161 10.46 5.54 -5.46
CA LEU A 161 9.31 4.70 -5.13
C LEU A 161 8.32 4.67 -6.30
N SER A 162 7.67 3.52 -6.51
CA SER A 162 6.57 3.40 -7.48
C SER A 162 5.43 4.37 -7.15
N LYS A 163 4.62 4.72 -8.15
CA LYS A 163 3.44 5.60 -7.95
C LYS A 163 2.49 5.05 -6.89
N ASN A 164 2.29 3.74 -6.88
CA ASN A 164 1.52 3.08 -5.84
C ASN A 164 2.48 2.35 -4.90
N ILE A 165 2.88 3.03 -3.83
CA ILE A 165 3.92 2.58 -2.90
C ILE A 165 3.49 1.31 -2.16
N LEU A 166 2.24 1.29 -1.66
CA LEU A 166 1.71 0.23 -0.78
C LEU A 166 0.58 -0.58 -1.41
N CYS A 167 0.36 -0.40 -2.71
CA CYS A 167 -0.76 -1.00 -3.44
C CYS A 167 -0.28 -1.36 -4.86
N PRO A 168 -0.69 -2.51 -5.42
CA PRO A 168 -0.46 -2.80 -6.83
C PRO A 168 -1.01 -1.73 -7.77
N ASP A 169 -0.29 -1.46 -8.88
CA ASP A 169 -0.63 -0.39 -9.82
C ASP A 169 -2.00 -0.55 -10.50
N LYS A 170 -2.52 -1.78 -10.53
CA LYS A 170 -3.79 -2.14 -11.20
C LYS A 170 -5.02 -2.05 -10.30
N ILE A 171 -4.86 -1.70 -9.02
CA ILE A 171 -6.00 -1.63 -8.10
C ILE A 171 -6.73 -0.31 -8.27
N ASN A 172 -8.03 -0.39 -8.53
CA ASN A 172 -8.91 0.75 -8.50
C ASN A 172 -9.36 0.98 -7.06
N LEU A 173 -8.88 2.04 -6.43
CA LEU A 173 -9.24 2.39 -5.05
C LEU A 173 -10.73 2.76 -4.88
N GLN A 174 -11.44 3.06 -5.96
CA GLN A 174 -12.88 3.33 -5.92
C GLN A 174 -13.72 2.04 -6.00
N ASP A 175 -13.11 0.92 -6.40
CA ASP A 175 -13.77 -0.37 -6.52
C ASP A 175 -13.60 -1.17 -5.22
N ARG A 176 -14.73 -1.41 -4.54
CA ARG A 176 -14.78 -2.13 -3.27
C ARG A 176 -14.28 -3.57 -3.39
N ASP A 177 -14.49 -4.22 -4.53
CA ASP A 177 -14.10 -5.62 -4.72
C ASP A 177 -12.59 -5.72 -4.98
N HIS A 178 -12.01 -4.75 -5.70
CA HIS A 178 -10.56 -4.64 -5.84
C HIS A 178 -9.88 -4.38 -4.48
N ILE A 179 -10.41 -3.45 -3.68
CA ILE A 179 -9.91 -3.18 -2.33
C ILE A 179 -10.08 -4.40 -1.42
N ALA A 180 -11.20 -5.11 -1.48
CA ALA A 180 -11.44 -6.31 -0.69
C ALA A 180 -10.49 -7.46 -1.06
N ALA A 181 -10.19 -7.65 -2.34
CA ALA A 181 -9.21 -8.65 -2.78
C ALA A 181 -7.81 -8.34 -2.25
N TRP A 182 -7.33 -7.11 -2.46
CA TRP A 182 -6.03 -6.65 -1.97
C TRP A 182 -5.91 -6.70 -0.44
N ALA A 183 -6.91 -6.21 0.28
CA ALA A 183 -6.96 -6.26 1.73
C ALA A 183 -6.99 -7.71 2.24
N GLY A 184 -7.69 -8.59 1.53
CA GLY A 184 -7.73 -10.02 1.79
C GLY A 184 -6.36 -10.68 1.65
N ASP A 185 -5.64 -10.40 0.56
CA ASP A 185 -4.30 -10.94 0.31
C ASP A 185 -3.33 -10.58 1.45
N ILE A 186 -3.34 -9.31 1.88
CA ILE A 186 -2.53 -8.84 3.02
C ILE A 186 -2.98 -9.45 4.35
N TYR A 187 -4.29 -9.52 4.58
CA TYR A 187 -4.86 -10.08 5.82
C TYR A 187 -4.47 -11.55 6.01
N HIS A 188 -4.53 -12.33 4.93
CA HIS A 188 -4.17 -13.74 4.94
C HIS A 188 -2.66 -13.94 5.08
N SER A 189 -1.84 -13.12 4.42
CA SER A 189 -0.38 -13.22 4.50
C SER A 189 0.16 -12.88 5.91
N THR A 190 -0.31 -11.78 6.50
CA THR A 190 0.08 -11.33 7.85
C THR A 190 -0.48 -12.25 8.96
N GLY A 191 -1.61 -12.91 8.72
CA GLY A 191 -2.13 -13.99 9.57
C GLY A 191 -1.28 -15.26 9.54
N THR A 192 -0.42 -15.42 8.53
CA THR A 192 0.56 -16.51 8.40
C THR A 192 1.88 -16.14 9.08
N LEU A 193 2.33 -14.89 8.98
CA LEU A 193 3.49 -14.35 9.71
C LEU A 193 3.32 -14.34 11.24
N ARG A 194 2.08 -14.26 11.76
CA ARG A 194 1.79 -14.39 13.20
C ARG A 194 1.70 -15.83 13.70
N LYS A 195 1.79 -16.84 12.81
CA LYS A 195 1.69 -18.27 13.15
C LYS A 195 3.04 -18.99 13.22
N GLU A 196 4.15 -18.34 12.89
CA GLU A 196 5.45 -18.87 13.29
C GLU A 196 5.66 -18.51 14.77
N PRO A 197 5.62 -19.49 15.70
CA PRO A 197 6.20 -19.23 17.00
C PRO A 197 7.67 -18.88 16.74
N LEU A 198 8.13 -17.77 17.30
CA LEU A 198 9.55 -17.52 17.51
C LEU A 198 10.11 -18.80 18.14
N SER A 199 10.72 -19.64 17.32
CA SER A 199 11.37 -20.86 17.76
C SER A 199 12.44 -20.41 18.74
N LYS A 200 12.27 -20.83 19.99
CA LYS A 200 13.23 -20.58 21.04
C LYS A 200 14.57 -21.21 20.66
N LYS A 201 15.62 -20.41 20.89
CA LYS A 201 17.05 -20.73 21.01
C LYS A 201 17.86 -20.72 19.72
#